data_AF-A0A9D7IV12-F1
#
_entry.id   AF-A0A9D7IV12-F1
#
_cell.length_a   1.000
_cell.length_b   1.000
_cell.length_c   1.000
_cell.angle_alpha   90.00
_cell.angle_beta   90.00
_cell.angle_gamma   90.00
#
_symmetry.space_group_name_H-M   'P 1'
#
loop_
_entity.id
_entity.type
_entity.pdbx_description
1 polymer ?
#
loop_
_entity_poly.entity_id
_entity_poly.type
_entity_poly.pdbx_seq_one_letter_code
_entity_poly.pdbx_strand_id
1 'polypeptide(L)'
;MEKVRNILGLIGGLLLILSGFAHSLAGWQQLKVDLAKAQIPPDLTFGLKVGWHFGGVSMLVLGIITVGLFLKRLRGTDASTFPAIVIAVAYLCFGGWALLSSSFNPFYLAFIVPGILLVMAGWTRSSSS
;
A
#
# COMPACT_ATOMS: atom_id res chain seq x y z
N MET A 1 0.09 7.23 24.06
CA MET A 1 0.09 6.19 22.99
C MET A 1 -0.56 6.66 21.70
N GLU A 2 -1.62 7.47 21.74
CA GLU A 2 -2.31 7.92 20.51
C GLU A 2 -1.44 8.72 19.55
N LYS A 3 -0.60 9.64 20.05
CA LYS A 3 0.36 10.39 19.22
C LYS A 3 1.29 9.45 18.42
N VAL A 4 1.83 8.42 19.08
CA VAL A 4 2.69 7.41 18.43
C VAL A 4 1.91 6.69 17.33
N ARG A 5 0.68 6.25 17.61
CA ARG A 5 -0.16 5.56 16.63
C ARG A 5 -0.50 6.44 15.43
N ASN A 6 -0.77 7.73 15.66
CA ASN A 6 -1.00 8.67 14.57
C ASN A 6 0.26 8.91 13.72
N ILE A 7 1.45 8.98 14.36
CA ILE A 7 2.73 9.07 13.64
C ILE A 7 2.97 7.80 12.82
N LEU A 8 2.71 6.60 13.36
CA LEU A 8 2.78 5.35 12.60
C LEU A 8 1.83 5.35 11.41
N GLY A 9 0.62 5.89 11.59
CA GLY A 9 -0.37 6.04 10.52
C GLY A 9 0.11 6.97 9.40
N LEU A 10 0.77 8.09 9.75
CA LEU A 10 1.39 8.97 8.77
C LEU A 10 2.53 8.28 8.03
N ILE A 11 3.43 7.61 8.74
CA ILE A 11 4.55 6.88 8.13
C ILE A 11 4.01 5.79 7.20
N GLY A 12 3.03 5.00 7.64
CA GLY A 12 2.36 3.99 6.83
C GLY A 12 1.71 4.59 5.57
N GLY A 13 1.00 5.71 5.70
CA GLY A 13 0.42 6.45 4.58
C GLY A 13 1.45 7.00 3.59
N LEU A 14 2.59 7.49 4.08
CA LEU A 14 3.70 7.94 3.22
C LEU A 14 4.38 6.77 2.50
N LEU A 15 4.60 5.65 3.19
CA LEU A 15 5.12 4.43 2.57
C LEU A 15 4.17 3.87 1.53
N LEU A 16 2.86 3.98 1.74
CA LEU A 16 1.83 3.68 0.74
C LEU A 16 2.00 4.51 -0.54
N ILE A 17 2.17 5.83 -0.40
CA ILE A 17 2.45 6.72 -1.53
C ILE A 17 3.72 6.28 -2.27
N LEU A 18 4.82 6.07 -1.53
CA LEU A 18 6.10 5.63 -2.10
C LEU A 18 5.99 4.26 -2.77
N SER A 19 5.22 3.34 -2.21
CA SER A 19 4.96 2.02 -2.79
C SER A 19 4.18 2.12 -4.11
N GLY A 20 3.28 3.09 -4.26
CA GLY A 20 2.59 3.35 -5.52
C GLY A 20 3.56 3.76 -6.64
N PHE A 21 4.54 4.61 -6.33
CA PHE A 21 5.62 4.95 -7.27
C PHE A 21 6.53 3.77 -7.58
N ALA A 22 6.96 3.03 -6.55
CA ALA A 22 7.80 1.85 -6.72
C ALA A 22 7.11 0.78 -7.56
N HIS A 23 5.82 0.55 -7.34
CA HIS A 23 4.98 -0.33 -8.15
C HIS A 23 4.94 0.15 -9.60
N SER A 24 4.43 1.37 -9.84
CA SER A 24 4.25 1.91 -11.20
C SER A 24 5.53 2.02 -12.01
N LEU A 25 6.65 2.41 -11.40
CA LEU A 25 7.87 2.73 -12.13
C LEU A 25 8.88 1.58 -12.06
N ALA A 26 9.36 1.27 -10.86
CA ALA A 26 10.43 0.28 -10.69
C ALA A 26 9.96 -1.14 -11.03
N GLY A 27 8.79 -1.53 -10.52
CA GLY A 27 8.21 -2.83 -10.83
C GLY A 27 7.87 -3.01 -12.31
N TRP A 28 7.36 -1.96 -12.97
CA TRP A 28 7.06 -2.01 -14.40
C TRP A 28 8.30 -2.19 -15.26
N GLN A 29 9.42 -1.52 -14.94
CA GLN A 29 10.64 -1.67 -15.75
C GLN A 29 11.18 -3.10 -15.72
N GLN A 30 11.19 -3.73 -14.54
CA GLN A 30 11.59 -5.13 -14.42
C GLN A 30 10.62 -6.03 -15.20
N LEU A 31 9.31 -5.87 -15.00
CA LEU A 31 8.30 -6.67 -15.66
C LEU A 31 8.38 -6.54 -17.19
N LYS A 32 8.59 -5.33 -17.72
CA LYS A 32 8.73 -5.08 -19.15
C LYS A 32 9.88 -5.89 -19.77
N VAL A 33 11.02 -5.99 -19.08
CA VAL A 33 12.16 -6.80 -19.54
C VAL A 33 11.76 -8.28 -19.63
N ASP A 34 11.03 -8.78 -18.63
CA ASP A 34 10.65 -10.19 -18.58
C ASP A 34 9.53 -10.52 -19.59
N LEU A 35 8.58 -9.60 -19.82
CA LEU A 35 7.58 -9.71 -20.89
C LEU A 35 8.22 -9.76 -22.27
N ALA A 36 9.26 -8.94 -22.51
CA ALA A 36 9.99 -8.95 -23.77
C ALA A 36 10.73 -10.28 -23.99
N LYS A 37 11.39 -10.82 -22.95
CA LYS A 37 12.03 -12.15 -23.02
C LYS A 37 11.03 -13.26 -23.30
N ALA A 38 9.83 -13.17 -22.74
CA ALA A 38 8.74 -14.11 -22.96
C ALA A 38 7.99 -13.89 -24.29
N GLN A 39 8.43 -12.93 -25.12
CA GLN A 39 7.83 -12.62 -26.43
C GLN A 39 6.32 -12.35 -26.36
N ILE A 40 5.87 -11.72 -25.28
CA ILE A 40 4.45 -11.41 -25.07
C ILE A 40 3.98 -10.39 -26.13
N PRO A 41 2.82 -10.62 -26.77
CA PRO A 41 2.24 -9.70 -27.74
C PRO A 41 2.15 -8.24 -27.24
N PRO A 42 2.38 -7.23 -28.12
CA PRO A 42 2.40 -5.82 -27.71
C PRO A 42 1.07 -5.31 -27.14
N ASP A 43 -0.06 -5.81 -27.63
CA ASP A 43 -1.41 -5.49 -27.16
C ASP A 43 -1.66 -5.99 -25.73
N LEU A 44 -1.27 -7.24 -25.43
CA LEU A 44 -1.32 -7.79 -24.06
C LEU A 44 -0.38 -7.04 -23.12
N THR A 45 0.83 -6.72 -23.58
CA THR A 45 1.79 -5.90 -22.81
C THR A 45 1.22 -4.52 -22.51
N PHE A 46 0.53 -3.90 -23.48
CA PHE A 46 -0.12 -2.61 -23.30
C PHE A 46 -1.28 -2.68 -22.31
N GLY A 47 -2.17 -3.67 -22.44
CA GLY A 47 -3.27 -3.88 -21.49
C GLY A 47 -2.75 -4.05 -20.05
N LEU A 48 -1.71 -4.86 -19.87
CA LEU A 48 -1.06 -5.06 -18.58
C LEU A 48 -0.42 -3.78 -18.05
N LYS A 49 0.24 -2.99 -18.91
CA LYS A 49 0.81 -1.69 -18.54
C LYS A 49 -0.24 -0.73 -17.99
N VAL A 50 -1.39 -0.63 -18.65
CA VAL A 50 -2.49 0.24 -18.24
C VAL A 50 -3.01 -0.17 -16.86
N GLY A 51 -3.32 -1.47 -16.68
CA GLY A 51 -3.77 -1.99 -15.39
C GLY A 51 -2.73 -1.80 -14.27
N TRP A 52 -1.46 -2.01 -14.58
CA TRP A 52 -0.34 -1.84 -13.65
C TRP A 52 -0.23 -0.39 -13.14
N HIS A 53 -0.25 0.59 -14.05
CA HIS A 53 -0.20 2.01 -13.65
C HIS A 53 -1.47 2.46 -12.94
N PHE A 54 -2.64 1.96 -13.33
CA PHE A 54 -3.88 2.21 -12.60
C PHE A 54 -3.80 1.70 -11.15
N GLY A 55 -3.20 0.52 -10.95
CA GLY A 55 -2.84 0.01 -9.63
C GLY A 55 -2.03 1.03 -8.83
N GLY A 56 -0.92 1.52 -9.38
CA GLY A 56 -0.09 2.51 -8.68
C GLY A 56 -0.77 3.86 -8.41
N VAL A 57 -1.63 4.35 -9.31
CA VAL A 57 -2.46 5.55 -9.06
C VAL A 57 -3.44 5.31 -7.92
N SER A 58 -4.05 4.13 -7.87
CA SER A 58 -4.95 3.74 -6.78
C SER A 58 -4.20 3.71 -5.45
N MET A 59 -2.99 3.12 -5.41
CA MET A 59 -2.14 3.11 -4.22
C MET A 59 -1.78 4.53 -3.75
N LEU A 60 -1.45 5.44 -4.67
CA LEU A 60 -1.16 6.84 -4.38
C LEU A 60 -2.37 7.53 -3.72
N VAL A 61 -3.56 7.37 -4.29
CA VAL A 61 -4.80 7.95 -3.75
C VAL A 61 -5.11 7.42 -2.36
N LEU A 62 -5.01 6.10 -2.15
CA LEU A 62 -5.21 5.48 -0.82
C LEU A 62 -4.19 6.00 0.20
N GLY A 63 -2.93 6.18 -0.22
CA GLY A 63 -1.88 6.78 0.61
C GLY A 63 -2.22 8.22 1.02
N ILE A 64 -2.65 9.07 0.07
CA ILE A 64 -3.07 10.46 0.34
C ILE A 64 -4.25 10.50 1.32
N ILE A 65 -5.27 9.66 1.11
CA ILE A 65 -6.43 9.55 2.00
C ILE A 65 -5.96 9.19 3.42
N THR A 66 -5.05 8.22 3.53
CA THR A 66 -4.53 7.76 4.82
C THR A 66 -3.72 8.84 5.54
N VAL A 67 -2.83 9.54 4.82
CA VAL A 67 -2.07 10.68 5.37
C VAL A 67 -3.05 11.77 5.84
N GLY A 68 -4.03 12.14 5.01
CA GLY A 68 -5.04 13.14 5.36
C GLY A 68 -5.85 12.76 6.61
N LEU A 69 -6.21 11.48 6.75
CA LEU A 69 -6.89 10.95 7.93
C LEU A 69 -6.05 11.14 9.20
N PHE A 70 -4.79 10.67 9.20
CA PHE A 70 -3.95 10.75 10.39
C PHE A 70 -3.45 12.18 10.70
N LEU A 71 -3.35 13.06 9.69
CA LEU A 71 -3.13 14.49 9.91
C LEU A 71 -4.31 15.13 10.65
N LYS A 72 -5.57 14.79 10.30
CA LYS A 72 -6.76 15.25 11.03
C LYS A 72 -6.74 14.77 12.49
N ARG A 73 -6.39 13.50 12.72
CA ARG A 73 -6.29 12.95 14.08
C ARG A 73 -5.16 13.59 14.90
N LEU A 74 -4.02 13.92 14.30
CA LEU A 74 -2.97 14.70 14.99
C LEU A 74 -3.41 16.10 15.38
N ARG A 75 -4.34 16.70 14.64
CA ARG A 75 -4.96 17.99 14.96
C ARG A 75 -6.08 17.88 16.00
N GLY A 76 -6.31 16.69 16.56
CA GLY A 76 -7.34 16.46 17.58
C GLY A 76 -8.75 16.28 17.02
N THR A 77 -8.92 16.16 15.70
CA THR A 77 -10.21 15.84 15.10
C THR A 77 -10.53 14.36 15.31
N ASP A 78 -11.73 14.06 15.80
CA ASP A 78 -12.21 12.68 15.82
C ASP A 78 -12.48 12.21 14.38
N ALA A 79 -11.73 11.20 13.95
CA ALA A 79 -11.81 10.65 12.62
C ALA A 79 -11.62 9.14 12.70
N SER A 80 -12.57 8.41 12.10
CA SER A 80 -12.59 6.95 12.12
C SER A 80 -11.35 6.35 11.47
N THR A 81 -10.70 5.41 12.16
CA THR A 81 -9.57 4.64 11.61
C THR A 81 -10.00 3.47 10.74
N PHE A 82 -11.31 3.22 10.62
CA PHE A 82 -11.84 2.09 9.87
C PHE A 82 -11.32 2.03 8.42
N PRO A 83 -11.30 3.12 7.62
CA PRO A 83 -10.75 3.07 6.27
C PRO A 83 -9.27 2.65 6.23
N ALA A 84 -8.47 3.14 7.18
CA ALA A 84 -7.05 2.77 7.26
C ALA A 84 -6.87 1.27 7.58
N ILE A 85 -7.72 0.69 8.44
CA ILE A 85 -7.71 -0.75 8.73
C ILE A 85 -8.11 -1.57 7.51
N VAL A 86 -9.13 -1.16 6.76
CA VAL A 86 -9.56 -1.86 5.54
C VAL A 86 -8.42 -1.88 4.50
N ILE A 87 -7.76 -0.73 4.29
CA ILE A 87 -6.58 -0.63 3.41
C ILE A 87 -5.46 -1.55 3.92
N ALA A 88 -5.18 -1.51 5.23
CA ALA A 88 -4.12 -2.30 5.83
C ALA A 88 -4.32 -3.80 5.62
N VAL A 89 -5.53 -4.31 5.88
CA VAL A 89 -5.86 -5.72 5.68
C VAL A 89 -5.71 -6.12 4.21
N ALA A 90 -6.23 -5.31 3.28
CA ALA A 90 -6.07 -5.58 1.85
C ALA A 90 -4.58 -5.66 1.45
N TYR A 91 -3.76 -4.74 1.95
CA TYR A 91 -2.32 -4.71 1.70
C TYR A 91 -1.58 -5.91 2.28
N LEU A 92 -1.94 -6.34 3.49
CA LEU A 92 -1.34 -7.50 4.14
C LEU A 92 -1.73 -8.81 3.44
N CYS A 93 -3.01 -8.98 3.09
CA CYS A 93 -3.47 -10.16 2.38
C CYS A 93 -2.81 -10.26 1.00
N PHE A 94 -2.81 -9.17 0.22
CA PHE A 94 -2.18 -9.15 -1.09
C PHE A 94 -0.66 -9.33 -1.00
N GLY A 95 0.00 -8.56 -0.14
CA GLY A 95 1.45 -8.62 0.05
C GLY A 95 1.92 -9.99 0.54
N GLY A 96 1.19 -10.60 1.48
CA GLY A 96 1.48 -11.94 1.98
C GLY A 96 1.32 -13.00 0.90
N TRP A 97 0.20 -12.97 0.15
CA TRP A 97 -0.01 -13.89 -0.97
C TRP A 97 1.06 -13.74 -2.05
N ALA A 98 1.38 -12.51 -2.44
CA ALA A 98 2.36 -12.23 -3.48
C ALA A 98 3.79 -12.60 -3.05
N LEU A 99 4.16 -12.35 -1.79
CA LEU A 99 5.46 -12.76 -1.24
C LEU A 99 5.61 -14.29 -1.28
N LEU A 100 4.59 -15.03 -0.86
CA LEU A 100 4.61 -16.50 -0.88
C LEU A 100 4.65 -17.06 -2.30
N SER A 101 3.88 -16.46 -3.22
CA SER A 101 3.78 -16.93 -4.61
C SER A 101 5.01 -16.57 -5.47
N SER A 102 5.87 -15.68 -4.99
CA SER A 102 7.05 -15.18 -5.71
C SER A 102 8.38 -15.71 -5.17
N SER A 103 8.35 -16.82 -4.42
CA SER A 103 9.54 -17.36 -3.75
C SER A 103 10.20 -16.33 -2.82
N PHE A 104 9.39 -15.58 -2.07
CA PHE A 104 9.82 -14.56 -1.10
C PHE A 104 10.58 -13.36 -1.72
N ASN A 105 10.13 -12.88 -2.88
CA ASN A 105 10.72 -11.67 -3.45
C ASN A 105 10.50 -10.45 -2.54
N PRO A 106 11.58 -9.77 -2.06
CA PRO A 106 11.46 -8.69 -1.09
C PRO A 106 10.74 -7.44 -1.62
N PHE A 107 10.54 -7.32 -2.93
CA PHE A 107 9.71 -6.25 -3.52
C PHE A 107 8.32 -6.17 -2.88
N TYR A 108 7.73 -7.31 -2.50
CA TYR A 108 6.39 -7.35 -1.91
C TYR A 108 6.34 -6.84 -0.45
N LEU A 109 7.49 -6.60 0.19
CA LEU A 109 7.55 -5.88 1.46
C LEU A 109 7.02 -4.45 1.33
N ALA A 110 7.03 -3.87 0.12
CA ALA A 110 6.42 -2.58 -0.18
C ALA A 110 4.91 -2.54 0.11
N PHE A 111 4.23 -3.69 0.18
CA PHE A 111 2.83 -3.80 0.59
C PHE A 111 2.70 -4.16 2.07
N ILE A 112 3.54 -5.07 2.56
CA ILE A 112 3.44 -5.61 3.92
C ILE A 112 3.78 -4.55 4.97
N VAL A 113 4.92 -3.86 4.82
CA VAL A 113 5.38 -2.88 5.82
C VAL A 113 4.36 -1.76 6.06
N PRO A 114 3.84 -1.04 5.04
CA PRO A 114 2.80 -0.04 5.28
C PRO A 114 1.53 -0.67 5.88
N GLY A 115 1.15 -1.89 5.46
CA GLY A 115 0.01 -2.62 6.04
C GLY A 115 0.16 -2.83 7.56
N ILE A 116 1.32 -3.32 8.02
CA ILE A 116 1.60 -3.52 9.45
C ILE A 116 1.48 -2.19 10.21
N LEU A 117 2.10 -1.13 9.70
CA LEU A 117 2.08 0.19 10.34
C LEU A 117 0.64 0.72 10.46
N LEU A 118 -0.18 0.55 9.42
CA LEU A 118 -1.57 0.98 9.44
C LEU A 118 -2.45 0.16 10.37
N VAL A 119 -2.22 -1.16 10.48
CA VAL A 119 -2.88 -1.98 11.50
C VAL A 119 -2.53 -1.44 12.90
N MET A 120 -1.25 -1.26 13.21
CA MET A 120 -0.81 -0.73 14.51
C MET A 120 -1.38 0.67 14.79
N ALA A 121 -1.47 1.51 13.77
CA ALA A 121 -2.04 2.85 13.87
C ALA A 121 -3.56 2.81 14.12
N GLY A 122 -4.28 1.95 13.40
CA GLY A 122 -5.74 1.88 13.42
C GLY A 122 -6.33 1.03 14.53
N TRP A 123 -5.58 0.09 15.11
CA TRP A 123 -6.06 -0.87 16.11
C TRP A 123 -6.25 -0.24 17.49
N THR A 124 -7.39 0.43 17.68
CA THR A 124 -7.84 0.87 19.00
C THR A 124 -8.39 -0.35 19.73
N ARG A 125 -7.75 -0.76 20.84
CA ARG A 125 -8.48 -1.51 21.86
C ARG A 125 -9.63 -0.60 22.31
N SER A 126 -10.86 -0.98 22.02
CA SER A 126 -12.01 -0.47 22.73
C SER A 126 -11.78 -0.81 24.20
N SER A 127 -11.32 0.16 24.99
CA SER A 127 -11.55 0.11 26.43
C SER A 127 -13.05 0.20 26.59
N SER A 128 -13.69 -0.96 26.77
CA SER A 128 -15.05 -1.05 27.28
C SER A 128 -15.12 -0.17 28.52
N SER A 129 -15.81 0.96 28.38
CA SER A 129 -16.28 1.81 29.47
C SER A 129 -17.28 1.04 30.33
#